data_AF-A0A5C8NFN9-F1
#
_entry.id   AF-A0A5C8NFN9-F1
#
_cell.length_a   1.000
_cell.length_b   1.000
_cell.length_c   1.000
_cell.angle_alpha   90.00
_cell.angle_beta   90.00
_cell.angle_gamma   90.00
#
_symmetry.space_group_name_H-M   'P 1'
#
loop_
_entity.id
_entity.type
_entity.pdbx_description
1 polymer ?
#
loop_
_entity_poly.entity_id
_entity_poly.type
_entity_poly.pdbx_seq_one_letter_code
_entity_poly.pdbx_strand_id
1 'polypeptide(L)'
;MRDVLEDFLIAGEEIDELNSEGFFGLEAKELLMKRDGMNTSQYLYKSIKIWLESNSDKAQTKHLIKILFRLYINSLKVNPQKVIDILDAFWRGTSEQPHIEGLSAYTEFSRLFTEAKESLNDPTLGTSAATKRRVTSNISNSYSKGVEFIGKTLVNLIAIAKVANNEEFNMYRDSKLRLFDKVKKFNRLTNNQYRDITDIINRYVRNAEAHLSLTFSTARSKFVLRKRENGRLVNDYITIEEMLLKLFPSVGAYAQAFVYSGSLLVIAFDDKELFKKTIHEIYM
;
A
#
# COMPACT_ATOMS: atom_id res chain seq x y z
N MET A 1 -16.73 5.79 18.41
CA MET A 1 -17.45 4.81 17.54
C MET A 1 -18.10 5.54 16.36
N ARG A 2 -18.70 6.72 16.55
CA ARG A 2 -19.05 7.65 15.46
C ARG A 2 -17.82 8.14 14.68
N ASP A 3 -16.75 8.47 15.40
CA ASP A 3 -15.58 9.16 14.84
C ASP A 3 -14.83 8.38 13.73
N VAL A 4 -14.83 7.04 13.76
CA VAL A 4 -14.05 6.25 12.77
C VAL A 4 -14.85 5.93 11.51
N LEU A 5 -16.18 5.82 11.61
CA LEU A 5 -17.03 5.78 10.40
C LEU A 5 -17.02 7.14 9.70
N GLU A 6 -16.99 8.21 10.49
CA GLU A 6 -16.78 9.57 10.01
C GLU A 6 -15.41 9.71 9.33
N ASP A 7 -14.32 9.20 9.91
CA ASP A 7 -12.99 9.16 9.27
C ASP A 7 -13.01 8.43 7.91
N PHE A 8 -13.73 7.30 7.79
CA PHE A 8 -13.89 6.59 6.51
C PHE A 8 -14.64 7.44 5.46
N LEU A 9 -15.74 8.08 5.86
CA LEU A 9 -16.54 8.91 4.96
C LEU A 9 -15.74 10.14 4.50
N ILE A 10 -15.06 10.81 5.43
CA ILE A 10 -14.17 11.94 5.15
C ILE A 10 -13.06 11.51 4.19
N ALA A 11 -12.39 10.38 4.46
CA ALA A 11 -11.32 9.89 3.57
C ALA A 11 -11.82 9.56 2.15
N GLY A 12 -13.07 9.13 2.02
CA GLY A 12 -13.73 8.91 0.73
C GLY A 12 -14.04 10.23 0.02
N GLU A 13 -14.60 11.21 0.72
CA GLU A 13 -14.88 12.56 0.21
C GLU A 13 -13.59 13.27 -0.23
N GLU A 14 -12.53 13.22 0.58
CA GLU A 14 -11.22 13.80 0.25
C GLU A 14 -10.62 13.21 -1.04
N ILE A 15 -10.73 11.89 -1.25
CA ILE A 15 -10.28 11.26 -2.50
C ILE A 15 -11.10 11.78 -3.68
N ASP A 16 -12.42 11.89 -3.54
CA ASP A 16 -13.29 12.37 -4.61
C ASP A 16 -13.00 13.83 -4.95
N GLU A 17 -12.79 14.69 -3.95
CA GLU A 17 -12.40 16.09 -4.12
C GLU A 17 -11.08 16.20 -4.89
N LEU A 18 -10.03 15.53 -4.43
CA LEU A 18 -8.71 15.51 -5.10
C LEU A 18 -8.82 15.01 -6.55
N ASN A 19 -9.60 13.95 -6.81
CA ASN A 19 -9.84 13.47 -8.16
C ASN A 19 -10.58 14.51 -9.02
N SER A 20 -11.58 15.19 -8.46
CA SER A 20 -12.35 16.23 -9.17
C SER A 20 -11.49 17.44 -9.56
N GLU A 21 -10.48 17.76 -8.75
CA GLU A 21 -9.48 18.79 -9.02
C GLU A 21 -8.43 18.36 -10.06
N GLY A 22 -8.35 17.06 -10.36
CA GLY A 22 -7.35 16.51 -11.28
C GLY A 22 -5.99 16.25 -10.62
N PHE A 23 -5.93 16.22 -9.29
CA PHE A 23 -4.70 16.02 -8.52
C PHE A 23 -3.98 14.71 -8.88
N PHE A 24 -4.74 13.63 -9.14
CA PHE A 24 -4.18 12.34 -9.56
C PHE A 24 -4.03 12.20 -11.09
N GLY A 25 -4.24 13.27 -11.85
CA GLY A 25 -4.23 13.28 -13.31
C GLY A 25 -5.62 13.38 -13.94
N LEU A 26 -5.66 13.71 -15.23
CA LEU A 26 -6.90 13.92 -15.97
C LEU A 26 -7.67 12.62 -16.15
N GLU A 27 -6.98 11.50 -16.33
CA GLU A 27 -7.58 10.18 -16.51
C GLU A 27 -8.38 9.76 -15.26
N ALA A 28 -7.86 10.05 -14.07
CA ALA A 28 -8.54 9.78 -12.80
C ALA A 28 -9.79 10.65 -12.64
N LYS A 29 -9.69 11.94 -12.97
CA LYS A 29 -10.81 12.89 -13.00
C LYS A 29 -11.92 12.43 -13.94
N GLU A 30 -11.57 12.08 -15.18
CA GLU A 30 -12.52 11.58 -16.16
C GLU A 30 -13.20 10.29 -15.72
N LEU A 31 -12.47 9.42 -15.01
CA LEU A 31 -13.01 8.19 -14.49
C LEU A 31 -14.02 8.45 -13.36
N LEU A 32 -13.72 9.39 -12.45
CA LEU A 32 -14.65 9.85 -11.41
C LEU A 32 -15.95 10.38 -12.03
N MET A 33 -15.86 11.24 -13.05
CA MET A 33 -17.05 11.81 -13.74
C MET A 33 -17.96 10.75 -14.37
N LYS A 34 -17.42 9.57 -14.68
CA LYS A 34 -18.16 8.46 -15.30
C LYS A 34 -18.62 7.42 -14.27
N ARG A 35 -18.27 7.56 -12.98
CA ARG A 35 -18.48 6.56 -11.92
C ARG A 35 -19.93 6.08 -11.86
N ASP A 36 -20.87 7.00 -11.78
CA ASP A 36 -22.30 6.69 -11.59
C ASP A 36 -22.95 6.10 -12.86
N GLY A 37 -22.31 6.26 -14.02
CA GLY A 37 -22.75 5.70 -15.30
C GLY A 37 -22.09 4.37 -15.67
N MET A 38 -21.29 3.77 -14.78
CA MET A 38 -20.57 2.52 -15.04
C MET A 38 -20.81 1.51 -13.93
N ASN A 39 -20.84 0.22 -14.30
CA ASN A 39 -20.83 -0.83 -13.28
C ASN A 39 -19.45 -0.89 -12.59
N THR A 40 -19.42 -1.44 -11.37
CA THR A 40 -18.21 -1.49 -10.55
C THR A 40 -17.06 -2.24 -11.24
N SER A 41 -17.32 -3.38 -11.88
CA SER A 41 -16.28 -4.15 -12.56
C SER A 41 -15.65 -3.41 -13.75
N GLN A 42 -16.44 -2.67 -14.51
CA GLN A 42 -15.96 -1.81 -15.59
C GLN A 42 -15.13 -0.64 -15.04
N TYR A 43 -15.56 -0.02 -13.94
CA TYR A 43 -14.81 1.04 -13.27
C TYR A 43 -13.43 0.53 -12.82
N LEU A 44 -13.39 -0.63 -12.16
CA LEU A 44 -12.16 -1.27 -11.70
C LEU A 44 -11.25 -1.69 -12.86
N TYR A 45 -11.81 -2.27 -13.92
CA TYR A 45 -11.08 -2.60 -15.14
C TYR A 45 -10.45 -1.35 -15.78
N LYS A 46 -11.20 -0.26 -15.93
CA LYS A 46 -10.67 0.99 -16.48
C LYS A 46 -9.56 1.59 -15.60
N SER A 47 -9.69 1.48 -14.28
CA SER A 47 -8.63 1.89 -13.35
C SER A 47 -7.32 1.13 -13.58
N ILE A 48 -7.40 -0.19 -13.76
CA ILE A 48 -6.24 -1.04 -14.09
C ILE A 48 -5.70 -0.69 -15.49
N LYS A 49 -6.58 -0.42 -16.47
CA LYS A 49 -6.18 -0.08 -17.83
C LYS A 49 -5.35 1.20 -17.90
N ILE A 50 -5.74 2.25 -17.16
CA ILE A 50 -4.97 3.49 -17.04
C ILE A 50 -3.54 3.19 -16.57
N TRP A 51 -3.38 2.30 -15.59
CA TRP A 51 -2.05 1.89 -15.15
C TRP A 51 -1.29 1.10 -16.23
N LEU A 52 -1.95 0.16 -16.90
CA LEU A 52 -1.33 -0.64 -17.97
C LEU A 52 -0.79 0.25 -19.10
N GLU A 53 -1.49 1.33 -19.43
CA GLU A 53 -1.12 2.30 -20.45
C GLU A 53 -0.05 3.31 -19.98
N SER A 54 0.18 3.43 -18.67
CA SER A 54 1.19 4.35 -18.12
C SER A 54 2.63 3.92 -18.41
N ASN A 55 3.59 4.85 -18.40
CA ASN A 55 5.03 4.57 -18.57
C ASN A 55 5.72 4.01 -17.30
N SER A 56 4.97 3.65 -16.26
CA SER A 56 5.55 3.11 -15.02
C SER A 56 6.14 1.71 -15.21
N ASP A 57 7.18 1.38 -14.44
CA ASP A 57 7.64 0.00 -14.28
C ASP A 57 6.55 -0.81 -13.55
N LYS A 58 6.19 -1.94 -14.14
CA LYS A 58 5.10 -2.81 -13.70
C LYS A 58 5.59 -4.12 -13.13
N ALA A 59 6.88 -4.46 -13.27
CA ALA A 59 7.39 -5.79 -12.97
C ALA A 59 7.14 -6.20 -11.51
N GLN A 60 7.49 -5.32 -10.57
CA GLN A 60 7.28 -5.57 -9.14
C GLN A 60 5.80 -5.63 -8.78
N THR A 61 4.97 -4.72 -9.30
CA THR A 61 3.51 -4.71 -9.08
C THR A 61 2.87 -6.00 -9.60
N LYS A 62 3.18 -6.42 -10.84
CA LYS A 62 2.71 -7.68 -11.46
C LYS A 62 3.10 -8.89 -10.60
N HIS A 63 4.34 -8.93 -10.11
CA HIS A 63 4.82 -10.00 -9.23
C HIS A 63 4.03 -10.07 -7.92
N LEU A 64 3.84 -8.93 -7.25
CA LEU A 64 3.10 -8.87 -5.98
C LEU A 64 1.62 -9.22 -6.15
N ILE A 65 0.97 -8.77 -7.24
CA ILE A 65 -0.41 -9.16 -7.57
C ILE A 65 -0.51 -10.69 -7.61
N LYS A 66 0.40 -11.36 -8.29
CA LYS A 66 0.42 -12.82 -8.39
C LYS A 66 0.55 -13.51 -7.03
N ILE A 67 1.38 -12.98 -6.14
CA ILE A 67 1.58 -13.55 -4.79
C ILE A 67 0.33 -13.33 -3.92
N LEU A 68 -0.23 -12.13 -3.93
CA LEU A 68 -1.47 -11.81 -3.22
C LEU A 68 -2.63 -12.70 -3.69
N PHE A 69 -2.78 -12.88 -5.01
CA PHE A 69 -3.78 -13.79 -5.57
C PHE A 69 -3.61 -15.23 -5.10
N ARG A 70 -2.38 -15.73 -5.03
CA ARG A 70 -2.12 -17.09 -4.52
C ARG A 70 -2.56 -17.24 -3.08
N LEU A 71 -2.30 -16.24 -2.23
CA LEU A 71 -2.78 -16.23 -0.85
C LEU A 71 -4.31 -16.21 -0.79
N TYR A 72 -4.97 -15.34 -1.57
CA TYR A 72 -6.43 -15.24 -1.61
C TYR A 72 -7.05 -16.55 -2.06
N ILE A 73 -6.62 -17.12 -3.18
CA ILE A 73 -7.16 -18.38 -3.73
C ILE A 73 -7.02 -19.53 -2.73
N ASN A 74 -5.87 -19.65 -2.05
CA ASN A 74 -5.66 -20.70 -1.05
C ASN A 74 -6.64 -20.56 0.12
N SER A 75 -6.91 -19.33 0.54
CA SER A 75 -7.80 -19.04 1.67
C SER A 75 -9.29 -19.16 1.29
N LEU A 76 -9.65 -18.72 0.08
CA LEU A 76 -10.99 -18.82 -0.48
C LEU A 76 -11.45 -20.28 -0.61
N LYS A 77 -10.54 -21.22 -0.88
CA LYS A 77 -10.86 -22.66 -0.90
C LYS A 77 -11.30 -23.21 0.45
N VAL A 78 -10.90 -22.57 1.55
CA VAL A 78 -11.25 -22.99 2.91
C VAL A 78 -12.50 -22.29 3.39
N ASN A 79 -12.55 -20.95 3.29
CA ASN A 79 -13.73 -20.18 3.68
C ASN A 79 -13.84 -18.89 2.85
N PRO A 80 -14.64 -18.89 1.76
CA PRO A 80 -14.76 -17.73 0.89
C PRO A 80 -15.29 -16.49 1.61
N GLN A 81 -16.34 -16.64 2.40
CA GLN A 81 -17.03 -15.53 3.06
C GLN A 81 -16.09 -14.81 4.03
N LYS A 82 -15.36 -15.55 4.88
CA LYS A 82 -14.41 -14.95 5.82
C LYS A 82 -13.32 -14.14 5.11
N VAL A 83 -12.83 -14.60 3.95
CA VAL A 83 -11.82 -13.85 3.19
C VAL A 83 -12.40 -12.55 2.65
N ILE A 84 -13.61 -12.59 2.10
CA ILE A 84 -14.32 -11.39 1.63
C ILE A 84 -14.54 -10.42 2.79
N ASP A 85 -15.05 -10.91 3.93
CA ASP A 85 -15.30 -10.08 5.12
C ASP A 85 -14.01 -9.41 5.62
N ILE A 86 -12.87 -10.11 5.62
CA ILE A 86 -11.58 -9.53 6.01
C ILE A 86 -11.15 -8.42 5.03
N LEU A 87 -11.21 -8.68 3.72
CA LEU A 87 -10.80 -7.71 2.71
C LEU A 87 -11.69 -6.47 2.70
N ASP A 88 -12.98 -6.66 2.92
CA ASP A 88 -13.96 -5.60 3.04
C ASP A 88 -13.76 -4.78 4.34
N ALA A 89 -13.57 -5.47 5.47
CA ALA A 89 -13.28 -4.84 6.76
C ALA A 89 -12.00 -4.01 6.75
N PHE A 90 -11.03 -4.33 5.90
CA PHE A 90 -9.87 -3.45 5.71
C PHE A 90 -10.26 -2.07 5.21
N TRP A 91 -11.18 -1.97 4.25
CA TRP A 91 -11.50 -0.68 3.62
C TRP A 91 -12.39 0.18 4.49
N ARG A 92 -13.38 -0.40 5.16
CA ARG A 92 -14.41 0.35 5.90
C ARG A 92 -14.43 0.11 7.41
N GLY A 93 -13.54 -0.75 7.91
CA GLY A 93 -13.62 -1.25 9.28
C GLY A 93 -14.83 -2.17 9.49
N THR A 94 -15.13 -2.48 10.76
CA THR A 94 -16.39 -3.11 11.16
C THR A 94 -17.02 -2.34 12.32
N SER A 95 -18.30 -2.61 12.60
CA SER A 95 -18.98 -2.05 13.78
C SER A 95 -18.24 -2.38 15.09
N GLU A 96 -17.68 -3.58 15.20
CA GLU A 96 -16.94 -4.03 16.38
C GLU A 96 -15.49 -3.56 16.41
N GLN A 97 -14.86 -3.41 15.25
CA GLN A 97 -13.44 -3.09 15.11
C GLN A 97 -13.23 -1.99 14.07
N PRO A 98 -13.71 -0.76 14.29
CA PRO A 98 -13.67 0.27 13.26
C PRO A 98 -12.23 0.75 12.96
N HIS A 99 -11.34 0.71 13.95
CA HIS A 99 -9.93 1.13 13.84
C HIS A 99 -9.06 0.26 12.89
N ILE A 100 -9.58 -0.86 12.35
CA ILE A 100 -8.85 -1.67 11.35
C ILE A 100 -8.99 -1.12 9.93
N GLU A 101 -9.82 -0.09 9.78
CA GLU A 101 -10.00 0.69 8.57
C GLU A 101 -8.64 1.20 8.02
N GLY A 102 -8.52 1.13 6.70
CA GLY A 102 -7.29 1.35 5.96
C GLY A 102 -7.42 2.29 4.78
N LEU A 103 -8.63 2.74 4.41
CA LEU A 103 -8.86 3.77 3.40
C LEU A 103 -8.18 5.09 3.81
N SER A 104 -8.31 5.54 5.06
CA SER A 104 -7.63 6.73 5.59
C SER A 104 -6.10 6.69 5.37
N ALA A 105 -5.47 5.55 5.66
CA ALA A 105 -4.04 5.36 5.45
C ALA A 105 -3.68 5.28 3.97
N TYR A 106 -4.57 4.73 3.14
CA TYR A 106 -4.41 4.70 1.69
C TYR A 106 -4.51 6.09 1.07
N THR A 107 -5.51 6.90 1.47
CA THR A 107 -5.71 8.28 1.03
C THR A 107 -4.46 9.11 1.32
N GLU A 108 -4.02 9.11 2.58
CA GLU A 108 -2.85 9.90 3.00
C GLU A 108 -1.56 9.44 2.30
N PHE A 109 -1.37 8.13 2.15
CA PHE A 109 -0.24 7.60 1.39
C PHE A 109 -0.30 8.05 -0.08
N SER A 110 -1.45 7.89 -0.74
CA SER A 110 -1.63 8.22 -2.16
C SER A 110 -1.38 9.69 -2.44
N ARG A 111 -1.91 10.58 -1.58
CA ARG A 111 -1.67 12.02 -1.64
C ARG A 111 -0.18 12.35 -1.55
N LEU A 112 0.48 11.90 -0.48
CA LEU A 112 1.90 12.18 -0.26
C LEU A 112 2.82 11.53 -1.30
N PHE A 113 2.45 10.36 -1.84
CA PHE A 113 3.20 9.69 -2.89
C PHE A 113 3.13 10.46 -4.22
N THR A 114 1.95 10.98 -4.57
CA THR A 114 1.80 11.89 -5.72
C THR A 114 2.61 13.17 -5.53
N GLU A 115 2.50 13.85 -4.38
CA GLU A 115 3.29 15.05 -4.08
C GLU A 115 4.80 14.79 -4.14
N ALA A 116 5.26 13.64 -3.64
CA ALA A 116 6.66 13.26 -3.71
C ALA A 116 7.11 13.04 -5.16
N LYS A 117 6.29 12.37 -6.00
CA LYS A 117 6.58 12.20 -7.43
C LYS A 117 6.63 13.53 -8.18
N GLU A 118 5.68 14.43 -7.92
CA GLU A 118 5.66 15.76 -8.53
C GLU A 118 6.88 16.58 -8.11
N SER A 119 7.27 16.49 -6.84
CA SER A 119 8.45 17.19 -6.33
C SER A 119 9.77 16.72 -6.95
N LEU A 120 9.81 15.50 -7.49
CA LEU A 120 10.96 15.00 -8.27
C LEU A 120 11.05 15.64 -9.66
N ASN A 121 9.93 16.14 -10.19
CA ASN A 121 9.86 16.83 -11.49
C ASN A 121 10.07 18.35 -11.35
N ASP A 122 10.31 18.85 -10.14
CA ASP A 122 10.54 20.27 -9.88
C ASP A 122 11.81 20.76 -10.64
N PRO A 123 11.68 21.75 -11.54
CA PRO A 123 12.81 22.26 -12.34
C PRO A 123 13.89 22.92 -11.48
N THR A 124 13.57 23.28 -10.23
CA THR A 124 14.51 23.84 -9.26
C THR A 124 15.22 22.76 -8.45
N LEU A 125 14.95 21.47 -8.68
CA LEU A 125 15.59 20.38 -7.96
C LEU A 125 17.11 20.46 -8.10
N GLY A 126 17.80 20.40 -6.95
CA GLY A 126 19.26 20.43 -6.91
C GLY A 126 19.88 21.83 -6.86
N THR A 127 19.11 22.89 -7.15
CA THR A 127 19.61 24.29 -7.21
C THR A 127 19.98 24.86 -5.83
N SER A 128 19.25 24.44 -4.78
CA SER A 128 19.49 24.92 -3.41
C SER A 128 19.42 23.80 -2.38
N ALA A 129 20.05 24.01 -1.22
CA ALA A 129 19.93 23.12 -0.07
C ALA A 129 18.47 23.03 0.43
N ALA A 130 17.70 24.12 0.31
CA ALA A 130 16.29 24.17 0.69
C ALA A 130 15.43 23.28 -0.22
N THR A 131 15.59 23.37 -1.54
CA THR A 131 14.86 22.52 -2.49
C THR A 131 15.22 21.05 -2.29
N LYS A 132 16.51 20.72 -2.14
CA LYS A 132 16.96 19.35 -1.84
C LYS A 132 16.30 18.83 -0.57
N ARG A 133 16.24 19.64 0.49
CA ARG A 133 15.62 19.27 1.77
C ARG A 133 14.11 19.06 1.64
N ARG A 134 13.40 19.92 0.90
CA ARG A 134 11.96 19.77 0.64
C ARG A 134 11.66 18.45 -0.06
N VAL A 135 12.30 18.19 -1.19
CA VAL A 135 12.05 17.00 -2.01
C VAL A 135 12.38 15.72 -1.23
N THR A 136 13.53 15.68 -0.56
CA THR A 136 13.91 14.53 0.27
C THR A 136 13.01 14.35 1.51
N SER A 137 12.43 15.44 2.04
CA SER A 137 11.42 15.36 3.10
C SER A 137 10.12 14.75 2.59
N ASN A 138 9.63 15.17 1.41
CA ASN A 138 8.43 14.60 0.80
C ASN A 138 8.59 13.10 0.54
N ILE A 139 9.73 12.68 0.00
CA ILE A 139 10.07 11.26 -0.19
C ILE A 139 10.10 10.50 1.14
N SER A 140 10.75 11.04 2.17
CA SER A 140 10.84 10.38 3.47
C SER A 140 9.47 10.21 4.13
N ASN A 141 8.62 11.24 4.04
CA ASN A 141 7.28 11.24 4.60
C ASN A 141 6.39 10.24 3.87
N SER A 142 6.36 10.30 2.53
CA SER A 142 5.61 9.38 1.69
C SER A 142 6.04 7.92 1.90
N TYR A 143 7.35 7.66 1.96
CA TYR A 143 7.87 6.32 2.27
C TYR A 143 7.40 5.83 3.63
N SER A 144 7.46 6.69 4.66
CA SER A 144 7.00 6.33 6.01
C SER A 144 5.51 5.99 6.05
N LYS A 145 4.69 6.73 5.29
CA LYS A 145 3.25 6.43 5.14
C LYS A 145 2.98 5.17 4.32
N GLY A 146 3.80 4.88 3.31
CA GLY A 146 3.73 3.62 2.58
C GLY A 146 4.04 2.42 3.50
N VAL A 147 5.03 2.56 4.38
CA VAL A 147 5.35 1.54 5.39
C VAL A 147 4.22 1.37 6.41
N GLU A 148 3.56 2.46 6.81
CA GLU A 148 2.37 2.42 7.67
C GLU A 148 1.23 1.63 7.00
N PHE A 149 0.94 1.93 5.73
CA PHE A 149 -0.05 1.23 4.91
C PHE A 149 0.27 -0.28 4.78
N ILE A 150 1.54 -0.64 4.52
CA ILE A 150 1.99 -2.04 4.52
C ILE A 150 1.73 -2.68 5.90
N GLY A 151 2.00 -1.95 6.98
CA GLY A 151 1.75 -2.42 8.35
C GLY A 151 0.27 -2.68 8.66
N LYS A 152 -0.65 -1.93 8.06
CA LYS A 152 -2.10 -2.17 8.15
C LYS A 152 -2.54 -3.36 7.28
N THR A 153 -2.11 -3.41 6.01
CA THR A 153 -2.44 -4.53 5.11
C THR A 153 -1.92 -5.88 5.62
N LEU A 154 -0.74 -5.94 6.26
CA LEU A 154 -0.20 -7.17 6.86
C LEU A 154 -1.12 -7.78 7.93
N VAL A 155 -1.91 -6.98 8.64
CA VAL A 155 -2.91 -7.49 9.61
C VAL A 155 -3.95 -8.35 8.88
N ASN A 156 -4.42 -7.87 7.74
CA ASN A 156 -5.37 -8.58 6.88
C ASN A 156 -4.74 -9.83 6.26
N LEU A 157 -3.50 -9.72 5.77
CA LEU A 157 -2.80 -10.87 5.18
C LEU A 157 -2.55 -11.97 6.22
N ILE A 158 -2.27 -11.62 7.48
CA ILE A 158 -2.20 -12.58 8.60
C ILE A 158 -3.55 -13.25 8.85
N ALA A 159 -4.64 -12.47 8.88
CA ALA A 159 -5.99 -13.02 9.07
C ALA A 159 -6.37 -13.99 7.93
N ILE A 160 -6.11 -13.60 6.68
CA ILE A 160 -6.34 -14.42 5.49
C ILE A 160 -5.50 -15.71 5.54
N ALA A 161 -4.21 -15.62 5.87
CA ALA A 161 -3.37 -16.81 6.00
C ALA A 161 -3.84 -17.75 7.12
N LYS A 162 -4.40 -17.22 8.22
CA LYS A 162 -5.01 -18.05 9.27
C LYS A 162 -6.27 -18.75 8.79
N VAL A 163 -7.09 -18.09 7.97
CA VAL A 163 -8.23 -18.75 7.31
C VAL A 163 -7.76 -19.94 6.48
N ALA A 164 -6.68 -19.80 5.69
CA ALA A 164 -6.12 -20.92 4.93
C ALA A 164 -5.66 -22.10 5.81
N ASN A 165 -5.23 -21.83 7.04
CA ASN A 165 -4.80 -22.86 8.00
C ASN A 165 -5.94 -23.34 8.93
N ASN A 166 -7.18 -22.88 8.72
CA ASN A 166 -8.31 -23.12 9.61
C ASN A 166 -8.06 -22.70 11.08
N GLU A 167 -7.29 -21.61 11.26
CA GLU A 167 -6.95 -21.01 12.54
C GLU A 167 -7.83 -19.79 12.86
N GLU A 168 -8.10 -19.56 14.15
CA GLU A 168 -8.76 -18.34 14.60
C GLU A 168 -7.83 -17.10 14.54
N PHE A 169 -8.42 -15.96 14.17
CA PHE A 169 -7.72 -14.69 14.09
C PHE A 169 -8.40 -13.60 14.93
N ASN A 170 -7.62 -12.60 15.33
CA ASN A 170 -8.10 -11.42 16.01
C ASN A 170 -7.32 -10.23 15.44
N MET A 171 -7.96 -9.49 14.54
CA MET A 171 -7.32 -8.39 13.83
C MET A 171 -6.96 -7.24 14.77
N TYR A 172 -7.74 -6.97 15.82
CA TYR A 172 -7.39 -5.98 16.85
C TYR A 172 -6.09 -6.32 17.59
N ARG A 173 -5.90 -7.59 17.97
CA ARG A 173 -4.65 -8.02 18.61
C ARG A 173 -3.47 -7.89 17.65
N ASP A 174 -3.69 -8.30 16.41
CA ASP A 174 -2.64 -8.33 15.39
C ASP A 174 -2.29 -6.91 14.88
N SER A 175 -3.22 -5.95 14.96
CA SER A 175 -2.98 -4.54 14.61
C SER A 175 -2.02 -3.83 15.57
N LYS A 176 -2.04 -4.19 16.86
CA LYS A 176 -1.15 -3.68 17.92
C LYS A 176 0.29 -4.17 17.82
N LEU A 177 0.57 -5.19 17.00
CA LEU A 177 1.92 -5.70 16.82
C LEU A 177 2.79 -4.66 16.09
N ARG A 178 4.08 -4.61 16.43
CA ARG A 178 5.05 -3.82 15.65
C ARG A 178 5.21 -4.43 14.27
N LEU A 179 5.67 -3.64 13.31
CA LEU A 179 5.87 -4.09 11.94
C LEU A 179 6.77 -5.34 11.85
N PHE A 180 7.87 -5.35 12.60
CA PHE A 180 8.75 -6.51 12.74
C PHE A 180 7.98 -7.79 13.13
N ASP A 181 7.14 -7.69 14.15
CA ASP A 181 6.40 -8.82 14.71
C ASP A 181 5.31 -9.30 13.73
N LYS A 182 4.65 -8.37 13.01
CA LYS A 182 3.72 -8.70 11.93
C LYS A 182 4.41 -9.48 10.81
N VAL A 183 5.57 -9.00 10.35
CA VAL A 183 6.38 -9.67 9.32
C VAL A 183 6.80 -11.07 9.77
N LYS A 184 7.36 -11.19 10.99
CA LYS A 184 7.80 -12.49 11.54
C LYS A 184 6.63 -13.46 11.65
N LYS A 185 5.48 -12.99 12.14
CA LYS A 185 4.26 -13.79 12.28
C LYS A 185 3.74 -14.28 10.95
N PHE A 186 3.61 -13.39 9.96
CA PHE A 186 3.14 -13.74 8.62
C PHE A 186 4.06 -14.76 7.94
N ASN A 187 5.37 -14.53 7.98
CA ASN A 187 6.36 -15.43 7.38
C ASN A 187 6.38 -16.81 8.05
N ARG A 188 6.25 -16.87 9.38
CA ARG A 188 6.14 -18.15 10.10
C ARG A 188 4.86 -18.90 9.72
N LEU A 189 3.72 -18.21 9.73
CA LEU A 189 2.41 -18.77 9.45
C LEU A 189 2.31 -19.37 8.03
N THR A 190 2.98 -18.74 7.08
CA THR A 190 2.95 -19.10 5.66
C THR A 190 4.15 -19.95 5.23
N ASN A 191 4.98 -20.39 6.19
CA ASN A 191 6.25 -21.08 5.94
C ASN A 191 7.10 -20.38 4.86
N ASN A 192 7.17 -19.04 4.90
CA ASN A 192 7.85 -18.17 3.95
C ASN A 192 7.35 -18.24 2.49
N GLN A 193 6.21 -18.88 2.21
CA GLN A 193 5.69 -19.00 0.84
C GLN A 193 5.43 -17.64 0.17
N TYR A 194 5.10 -16.63 0.96
CA TYR A 194 4.77 -15.28 0.49
C TYR A 194 5.78 -14.23 0.98
N ARG A 195 7.01 -14.66 1.28
CA ARG A 195 8.04 -13.81 1.90
C ARG A 195 8.33 -12.51 1.14
N ASP A 196 8.22 -12.53 -0.19
CA ASP A 196 8.43 -11.36 -1.04
C ASP A 196 7.52 -10.17 -0.69
N ILE A 197 6.30 -10.42 -0.20
CA ILE A 197 5.37 -9.39 0.32
C ILE A 197 6.03 -8.62 1.48
N THR A 198 6.80 -9.32 2.32
CA THR A 198 7.43 -8.73 3.51
C THR A 198 8.85 -8.23 3.27
N ASP A 199 9.55 -8.78 2.27
CA ASP A 199 10.92 -8.40 1.95
C ASP A 199 11.01 -7.07 1.19
N ILE A 200 9.88 -6.58 0.66
CA ILE A 200 9.77 -5.25 0.05
C ILE A 200 10.06 -4.11 1.03
N ILE A 201 9.85 -4.36 2.32
CA ILE A 201 10.13 -3.39 3.39
C ILE A 201 11.63 -3.47 3.69
N ASN A 202 12.31 -2.32 3.72
CA ASN A 202 13.72 -2.28 4.09
C ASN A 202 13.93 -2.94 5.46
N ARG A 203 14.95 -3.80 5.59
CA ARG A 203 15.22 -4.57 6.82
C ARG A 203 15.40 -3.68 8.04
N TYR A 204 16.08 -2.54 7.88
CA TYR A 204 16.31 -1.61 8.98
C TYR A 204 15.02 -0.90 9.39
N VAL A 205 14.16 -0.60 8.42
CA VAL A 205 12.83 -0.05 8.66
C VAL A 205 11.93 -1.05 9.38
N ARG A 206 11.97 -2.34 9.00
CA ARG A 206 11.27 -3.42 9.72
C ARG A 206 11.66 -3.46 11.20
N ASN A 207 12.95 -3.29 11.49
CA ASN A 207 13.52 -3.43 12.83
C ASN A 207 13.52 -2.13 13.65
N ALA A 208 13.17 -0.99 13.06
CA ALA A 208 13.08 0.27 13.79
C ALA A 208 11.83 0.25 14.70
N GLU A 209 12.00 0.57 15.98
CA GLU A 209 10.86 0.79 16.89
C GLU A 209 10.18 2.12 16.53
N ALA A 210 8.84 2.09 16.43
CA ALA A 210 7.88 3.19 16.51
C ALA A 210 8.34 4.58 16.01
N HIS A 211 7.76 4.98 14.87
CA HIS A 211 7.91 6.30 14.21
C HIS A 211 9.30 6.52 13.60
N LEU A 212 9.42 6.08 12.35
CA LEU A 212 10.54 6.34 11.45
C LEU A 212 10.97 7.81 11.53
N SER A 213 12.07 8.11 12.22
CA SER A 213 12.76 9.39 12.02
C SER A 213 13.65 9.29 10.77
N LEU A 214 13.07 8.85 9.65
CA LEU A 214 13.74 8.88 8.36
C LEU A 214 13.87 10.36 7.98
N THR A 215 15.09 10.88 8.05
CA THR A 215 15.38 12.29 7.78
C THR A 215 16.50 12.40 6.76
N PHE A 216 16.57 13.50 6.03
CA PHE A 216 17.67 13.73 5.10
C PHE A 216 18.74 14.64 5.70
N SER A 217 20.00 14.22 5.63
CA SER A 217 21.15 15.03 6.01
C SER A 217 21.80 15.63 4.76
N THR A 218 21.60 16.93 4.53
CA THR A 218 22.22 17.64 3.39
C THR A 218 23.74 17.61 3.46
N ALA A 219 24.32 17.73 4.66
CA ALA A 219 25.77 17.68 4.84
C ALA A 219 26.39 16.34 4.43
N ARG A 220 25.64 15.24 4.58
CA ARG A 220 26.08 13.88 4.23
C ARG A 220 25.55 13.40 2.88
N SER A 221 24.60 14.13 2.28
CA SER A 221 23.81 13.71 1.12
C SER A 221 23.19 12.31 1.27
N LYS A 222 22.71 11.99 2.47
CA LYS A 222 22.15 10.67 2.80
C LYS A 222 20.89 10.80 3.65
N PHE A 223 19.99 9.84 3.48
CA PHE A 223 18.91 9.61 4.42
C PHE A 223 19.47 8.95 5.67
N VAL A 224 19.00 9.37 6.83
CA VAL A 224 19.42 8.93 8.16
C VAL A 224 18.23 8.25 8.79
N LEU A 225 18.41 6.98 9.13
CA LEU A 225 17.44 6.18 9.85
C LEU A 225 17.95 5.97 11.27
N ARG A 226 17.22 6.44 12.27
CA ARG A 226 17.52 6.12 13.68
C ARG A 226 16.92 4.76 14.02
N LYS A 227 17.74 3.85 14.53
CA LYS A 227 17.32 2.55 15.02
C LYS A 227 17.88 2.31 16.42
N ARG A 228 17.25 1.42 17.17
CA ARG A 228 17.74 0.98 18.48
C ARG A 228 18.49 -0.33 18.32
N GLU A 229 19.73 -0.38 18.78
CA GLU A 229 20.59 -1.56 18.75
C GLU A 229 21.24 -1.73 20.12
N ASN A 230 21.00 -2.88 20.76
CA ASN A 230 21.48 -3.18 22.12
C ASN A 230 21.17 -2.06 23.14
N GLY A 231 19.95 -1.51 23.10
CA GLY A 231 19.49 -0.44 23.98
C GLY A 231 19.97 0.97 23.63
N ARG A 232 20.89 1.13 22.66
CA ARG A 232 21.43 2.42 22.21
C ARG A 232 20.80 2.87 20.88
N LEU A 233 20.68 4.18 20.68
CA LEU A 233 20.28 4.73 19.39
C LEU A 233 21.50 4.80 18.46
N VAL A 234 21.37 4.20 17.27
CA VAL A 234 22.38 4.23 16.21
C VAL A 234 21.76 4.75 14.92
N ASN A 235 22.58 5.42 14.11
CA ASN A 235 22.17 5.92 12.80
C ASN A 235 22.58 4.93 11.72
N ASP A 236 21.62 4.54 10.88
CA ASP A 236 21.88 3.92 9.59
C ASP A 236 21.77 4.96 8.48
N TYR A 237 22.47 4.73 7.37
CA TYR A 237 22.54 5.68 6.26
C TYR A 237 22.13 5.04 4.95
N ILE A 238 21.15 5.64 4.29
CA ILE A 238 20.63 5.20 2.99
C ILE A 238 21.03 6.26 1.95
N THR A 239 21.57 5.82 0.81
CA THR A 239 21.94 6.75 -0.27
C THR A 239 20.69 7.28 -0.97
N ILE A 240 20.83 8.43 -1.65
CA ILE A 240 19.73 8.97 -2.46
C ILE A 240 19.32 7.96 -3.54
N GLU A 241 20.30 7.35 -4.19
CA GLU A 241 20.06 6.33 -5.22
C GLU A 241 19.29 5.12 -4.68
N GLU A 242 19.68 4.58 -3.53
CA GLU A 242 18.96 3.46 -2.90
C GLU A 242 17.52 3.87 -2.53
N MET A 243 17.34 5.07 -1.98
CA MET A 243 16.01 5.56 -1.64
C MET A 243 15.13 5.72 -2.90
N LEU A 244 15.63 6.37 -3.95
CA LEU A 244 14.86 6.71 -5.14
C LEU A 244 14.61 5.53 -6.08
N LEU A 245 15.60 4.64 -6.24
CA LEU A 245 15.52 3.55 -7.22
C LEU A 245 15.00 2.25 -6.62
N LYS A 246 15.04 2.09 -5.29
CA LYS A 246 14.66 0.83 -4.63
C LYS A 246 13.56 1.02 -3.60
N LEU A 247 13.75 1.87 -2.60
CA LEU A 247 12.84 1.92 -1.45
C LEU A 247 11.54 2.67 -1.73
N PHE A 248 11.62 3.86 -2.32
CA PHE A 248 10.45 4.68 -2.61
C PHE A 248 9.52 4.03 -3.65
N PRO A 249 10.01 3.50 -4.79
CA PRO A 249 9.14 2.82 -5.75
C PRO A 249 8.48 1.57 -5.17
N SER A 250 9.15 0.86 -4.26
CA SER A 250 8.67 -0.43 -3.78
C SER A 250 7.41 -0.32 -2.92
N VAL A 251 7.27 0.73 -2.12
CA VAL A 251 6.03 0.97 -1.34
C VAL A 251 4.86 1.33 -2.26
N GLY A 252 5.12 2.06 -3.36
CA GLY A 252 4.12 2.35 -4.39
C GLY A 252 3.67 1.08 -5.11
N ALA A 253 4.62 0.25 -5.55
CA ALA A 253 4.33 -1.03 -6.19
C ALA A 253 3.53 -1.96 -5.28
N TYR A 254 3.85 -2.00 -3.99
CA TYR A 254 3.09 -2.76 -2.99
C TYR A 254 1.65 -2.27 -2.88
N ALA A 255 1.45 -0.97 -2.65
CA ALA A 255 0.13 -0.41 -2.41
C ALA A 255 -0.77 -0.63 -3.63
N GLN A 256 -0.24 -0.38 -4.81
CA GLN A 256 -0.91 -0.63 -6.07
C GLN A 256 -1.25 -2.11 -6.28
N ALA A 257 -0.31 -3.02 -5.98
CA ALA A 257 -0.57 -4.45 -6.07
C ALA A 257 -1.66 -4.92 -5.11
N PHE A 258 -1.69 -4.38 -3.88
CA PHE A 258 -2.74 -4.68 -2.91
C PHE A 258 -4.11 -4.26 -3.43
N VAL A 259 -4.26 -3.01 -3.88
CA VAL A 259 -5.52 -2.49 -4.45
C VAL A 259 -5.95 -3.31 -5.66
N TYR A 260 -5.08 -3.47 -6.67
CA TYR A 260 -5.44 -4.17 -7.90
C TYR A 260 -5.70 -5.65 -7.70
N SER A 261 -5.04 -6.29 -6.73
CA SER A 261 -5.36 -7.67 -6.38
C SER A 261 -6.80 -7.81 -5.85
N GLY A 262 -7.26 -6.86 -5.04
CA GLY A 262 -8.65 -6.78 -4.59
C GLY A 262 -9.62 -6.44 -5.72
N SER A 263 -9.27 -5.48 -6.58
CA SER A 263 -10.07 -5.11 -7.75
C SER A 263 -10.30 -6.30 -8.69
N LEU A 264 -9.23 -7.03 -9.01
CA LEU A 264 -9.31 -8.23 -9.84
C LEU A 264 -10.14 -9.34 -9.19
N LEU A 265 -10.15 -9.44 -7.86
CA LEU A 265 -11.01 -10.38 -7.15
C LEU A 265 -12.49 -10.02 -7.32
N VAL A 266 -12.84 -8.74 -7.20
CA VAL A 266 -14.20 -8.24 -7.48
C VAL A 266 -14.61 -8.54 -8.91
N ILE A 267 -13.75 -8.22 -9.89
CA ILE A 267 -14.01 -8.51 -11.31
C ILE A 267 -14.19 -10.02 -11.51
N ALA A 268 -13.40 -10.88 -10.86
CA ALA A 268 -13.51 -12.34 -10.98
C ALA A 268 -14.86 -12.90 -10.49
N PHE A 269 -15.46 -12.27 -9.47
CA PHE A 269 -16.76 -12.68 -8.94
C PHE A 269 -17.93 -12.17 -9.79
N ASP A 270 -17.81 -10.98 -10.37
CA ASP A 270 -18.89 -10.31 -11.10
C ASP A 270 -18.88 -10.61 -12.61
N ASP A 271 -17.71 -10.56 -13.26
CA ASP A 271 -17.54 -10.79 -14.70
C ASP A 271 -16.26 -11.61 -15.00
N LYS A 272 -16.45 -12.93 -15.15
CA LYS A 272 -15.37 -13.88 -15.42
C LYS A 272 -14.64 -13.63 -16.73
N GLU A 273 -15.33 -13.13 -17.77
CA GLU A 273 -14.70 -12.89 -19.07
C GLU A 273 -13.87 -11.61 -19.02
N LEU A 274 -14.38 -10.55 -18.39
CA LEU A 274 -13.60 -9.35 -18.12
C LEU A 274 -12.39 -9.65 -17.24
N PHE A 275 -12.51 -10.53 -16.23
CA PHE A 275 -11.38 -10.98 -15.42
C PHE A 275 -10.30 -11.66 -16.26
N LYS A 276 -10.67 -12.64 -17.10
CA LYS A 276 -9.72 -13.34 -17.98
C LYS A 276 -8.99 -12.36 -18.90
N LYS A 277 -9.74 -11.43 -19.52
CA LYS A 277 -9.18 -10.37 -20.34
C LYS A 277 -8.18 -9.51 -19.56
N THR A 278 -8.59 -9.02 -18.40
CA THR A 278 -7.74 -8.16 -17.55
C THR A 278 -6.45 -8.86 -17.15
N ILE A 279 -6.53 -10.13 -16.74
CA ILE A 279 -5.34 -10.93 -16.39
C ILE A 279 -4.44 -11.13 -17.61
N HIS A 280 -4.98 -11.41 -18.79
CA HIS A 280 -4.20 -11.52 -20.01
C HIS A 280 -3.43 -10.23 -20.30
N GLU A 281 -4.09 -9.07 -20.24
CA GLU A 281 -3.46 -7.77 -20.44
C GLU A 281 -2.39 -7.44 -19.38
N ILE A 282 -2.55 -7.92 -18.14
CA ILE A 282 -1.55 -7.74 -17.09
C ILE A 282 -0.29 -8.57 -17.34
N TYR A 283 -0.39 -9.77 -17.90
CA TYR A 283 0.76 -10.70 -18.00
C TYR A 283 1.34 -10.89 -19.41
N MET A 284 0.71 -10.30 -20.42
CA MET A 284 1.34 -10.04 -21.73
C MET A 284 2.18 -8.76 -21.69
#